data_AF-L2FPG1-F1
#
_entry.id   AF-L2FPG1-F1
#
_cell.length_a   1.000
_cell.length_b   1.000
_cell.length_c   1.000
_cell.angle_alpha   90.00
_cell.angle_beta   90.00
_cell.angle_gamma   90.00
#
_symmetry.space_group_name_H-M   'P 1'
#
loop_
_entity.id
_entity.type
_entity.pdbx_description
1 polymer ?
#
loop_
_entity_poly.entity_id
_entity_poly.type
_entity_poly.pdbx_seq_one_letter_code
_entity_poly.pdbx_strand_id
1 'polypeptide(L)'
;MLPKFDIDEAARSSSPIAHGHDGRETASDEPSLRSFNRATYNGALLLNIVSFILPALYATLSKLWVANIDSSLVVTTDAYTYIGVVAEVLDEGLPRAAWVIIGDKASRTLAQRLQLTHTLIIFQSVLGFIMSVAFVAGASSFAKGFVPVEVRGVSITYVRIGAFSAFSSAIETAVSSATRALDRPDVPLIISSVKFAVNIVLDLLIISKVHVGSHNPTVNMQAGIQLACNLASALIGLAYFLWRNTMRLCRNRTQELPELETTRPCFKALTILLRPGIPPFVESAIRNALYLWLVSNIVSMGSTYATAWGVFNTIRWGLIMVPVQALEQTSLAFVGHAWGAWRRVIGVENLQPKAKKTIILAITRPAIISLVVAVIIEVPMCLFLTYFGARPFARYLSGSDEVADVTAMMWRTIDWCYIFMLCLQC
;
A
#
# COMPACT_ATOMS: atom_id res chain seq x y z
N MET A 1 13.12 -40.71 -58.55
CA MET A 1 13.04 -39.86 -59.76
C MET A 1 12.40 -38.54 -59.35
N LEU A 2 13.22 -37.50 -59.18
CA LEU A 2 12.81 -36.10 -58.98
C LEU A 2 12.62 -35.45 -60.35
N PRO A 3 11.85 -34.36 -60.43
CA PRO A 3 12.22 -33.25 -61.29
C PRO A 3 12.37 -31.95 -60.51
N LYS A 4 13.51 -31.30 -60.74
CA LYS A 4 13.74 -29.86 -60.56
C LYS A 4 13.26 -29.14 -61.84
N PHE A 5 12.69 -27.96 -61.69
CA PHE A 5 12.74 -26.91 -62.70
C PHE A 5 12.78 -25.56 -61.98
N ASP A 6 13.93 -24.89 -62.05
CA ASP A 6 14.05 -23.44 -61.93
C ASP A 6 13.85 -22.84 -63.32
N ILE A 7 13.36 -21.60 -63.40
CA ILE A 7 13.91 -20.49 -64.21
C ILE A 7 13.02 -19.26 -63.99
N ASP A 8 13.67 -18.20 -63.49
CA ASP A 8 13.25 -16.81 -63.51
C ASP A 8 12.93 -16.32 -64.93
N GLU A 9 11.75 -15.72 -65.18
CA GLU A 9 11.62 -14.53 -66.05
C GLU A 9 10.19 -13.94 -66.00
N ALA A 10 10.00 -12.81 -65.32
CA ALA A 10 9.04 -11.76 -65.70
C ALA A 10 9.18 -10.55 -64.75
N ALA A 11 10.22 -9.75 -64.97
CA ALA A 11 10.30 -8.39 -64.48
C ALA A 11 9.88 -7.41 -65.60
N ARG A 12 9.19 -6.33 -65.18
CA ARG A 12 8.82 -5.09 -65.91
C ARG A 12 7.50 -5.16 -66.69
N SER A 13 6.60 -4.18 -66.70
CA SER A 13 6.50 -2.87 -66.04
C SER A 13 5.16 -2.25 -66.46
N SER A 14 4.39 -1.66 -65.53
CA SER A 14 3.53 -0.49 -65.81
C SER A 14 2.88 0.05 -64.53
N SER A 15 3.49 1.10 -63.97
CA SER A 15 2.80 2.24 -63.34
C SER A 15 3.21 3.46 -64.20
N PRO A 16 2.51 4.63 -64.25
CA PRO A 16 1.94 5.33 -63.08
C PRO A 16 0.66 6.18 -63.36
N ILE A 17 -0.07 6.62 -62.32
CA ILE A 17 -0.57 8.01 -62.22
C ILE A 17 -0.49 8.44 -60.75
N ALA A 18 0.29 9.50 -60.54
CA ALA A 18 0.44 10.22 -59.29
C ALA A 18 -0.55 11.39 -59.22
N HIS A 19 -1.06 11.67 -58.02
CA HIS A 19 -1.31 13.04 -57.58
C HIS A 19 -0.83 13.15 -56.15
N GLY A 20 0.30 13.84 -55.98
CA GLY A 20 0.79 14.27 -54.69
C GLY A 20 0.10 15.57 -54.26
N HIS A 21 -0.09 15.71 -52.95
CA HIS A 21 0.00 17.01 -52.31
C HIS A 21 0.96 16.86 -51.13
N ASP A 22 2.13 17.47 -51.28
CA ASP A 22 3.13 17.67 -50.25
C ASP A 22 2.57 18.52 -49.10
N GLY A 23 2.97 18.15 -47.88
CA GLY A 23 2.69 18.86 -46.64
C GLY A 23 3.64 18.34 -45.54
N ARG A 24 4.92 18.65 -45.69
CA ARG A 24 6.00 18.37 -44.74
C ARG A 24 6.17 19.60 -43.85
N GLU A 25 5.72 19.52 -42.60
CA GLU A 25 5.99 20.42 -41.46
C GLU A 25 5.03 19.95 -40.35
N THR A 26 5.37 19.63 -39.11
CA THR A 26 6.58 19.72 -38.29
C THR A 26 6.49 18.57 -37.28
N ALA A 27 7.55 17.78 -37.14
CA ALA A 27 7.75 16.97 -35.96
C ALA A 27 7.99 17.94 -34.79
N SER A 28 6.91 18.36 -34.12
CA SER A 28 7.01 18.97 -32.81
C SER A 28 7.32 17.84 -31.82
N ASP A 29 8.57 17.81 -31.40
CA ASP A 29 9.01 17.16 -30.17
C ASP A 29 8.02 17.43 -29.03
N GLU A 30 7.21 16.43 -28.66
CA GLU A 30 6.70 16.30 -27.31
C GLU A 30 7.14 14.96 -26.69
N PRO A 31 8.39 14.86 -26.21
CA PRO A 31 8.86 13.69 -25.47
C PRO A 31 8.36 13.69 -24.01
N SER A 32 7.78 14.78 -23.52
CA SER A 32 7.50 15.01 -22.09
C SER A 32 6.15 14.44 -21.63
N LEU A 33 5.11 14.41 -22.47
CA LEU A 33 3.75 14.02 -22.07
C LEU A 33 3.50 12.50 -22.06
N ARG A 34 4.30 11.70 -22.78
CA ARG A 34 4.23 10.23 -22.71
C ARG A 34 4.87 9.64 -21.44
N SER A 35 5.82 10.35 -20.83
CA SER A 35 6.56 9.88 -19.64
C SER A 35 5.71 9.85 -18.36
N PHE A 36 4.58 10.57 -18.33
CA PHE A 36 3.69 10.65 -17.16
C PHE A 36 2.39 9.83 -17.32
N ASN A 37 2.29 9.00 -18.37
CA ASN A 37 1.14 8.13 -18.54
C ASN A 37 1.13 7.06 -17.43
N ARG A 38 -0.02 6.84 -16.78
CA ARG A 38 -0.25 5.83 -15.72
C ARG A 38 0.18 4.40 -16.08
N ALA A 39 0.33 4.11 -17.38
CA ALA A 39 0.78 2.83 -17.90
C ALA A 39 2.32 2.67 -17.92
N THR A 40 3.07 3.75 -17.69
CA THR A 40 4.53 3.74 -17.63
C THR A 40 5.01 3.65 -16.19
N TYR A 41 6.19 3.07 -15.97
CA TYR A 41 6.76 2.87 -14.63
C TYR A 41 6.90 4.19 -13.87
N ASN A 42 7.41 5.24 -14.53
CA ASN A 42 7.57 6.57 -13.92
C ASN A 42 6.24 7.22 -13.55
N GLY A 43 5.23 7.13 -14.42
CA GLY A 43 3.88 7.65 -14.14
C GLY A 43 3.20 6.92 -12.98
N ALA A 44 3.33 5.60 -12.91
CA ALA A 44 2.81 4.80 -11.79
C ALA A 44 3.56 5.09 -10.47
N LEU A 45 4.88 5.24 -10.52
CA LEU A 45 5.70 5.57 -9.36
C LEU A 45 5.30 6.92 -8.78
N LEU A 46 5.12 7.96 -9.60
CA LEU A 46 4.69 9.27 -9.14
C LEU A 46 3.33 9.21 -8.43
N LEU A 47 2.36 8.48 -8.99
CA LEU A 47 1.05 8.30 -8.37
C LEU A 47 1.15 7.58 -7.03
N ASN A 48 1.97 6.53 -6.93
CA ASN A 48 2.20 5.81 -5.68
C ASN A 48 2.88 6.70 -4.64
N ILE A 49 3.91 7.48 -5.03
CA ILE A 49 4.57 8.44 -4.14
C ILE A 49 3.56 9.43 -3.56
N VAL A 50 2.70 10.03 -4.39
CA VAL A 50 1.65 10.95 -3.92
C VAL A 50 0.66 10.23 -2.98
N SER A 51 0.25 9.01 -3.32
CA SER A 51 -0.65 8.21 -2.49
C SER A 51 -0.09 7.85 -1.10
N PHE A 52 1.24 7.73 -0.95
CA PHE A 52 1.90 7.42 0.32
C PHE A 52 2.38 8.66 1.08
N ILE A 53 2.78 9.74 0.40
CA ILE A 53 3.18 11.00 1.03
C ILE A 53 2.01 11.63 1.79
N LEU A 54 0.80 11.62 1.22
CA LEU A 54 -0.37 12.28 1.83
C LEU A 54 -0.71 11.68 3.22
N PRO A 55 -0.85 10.34 3.40
CA PRO A 55 -1.02 9.74 4.71
C PRO A 55 0.16 9.94 5.66
N ALA A 56 1.39 9.92 5.16
CA ALA A 56 2.59 10.09 5.98
C ALA A 56 2.73 11.52 6.54
N LEU A 57 2.43 12.52 5.72
CA LEU A 57 2.33 13.91 6.17
C LEU A 57 1.27 14.05 7.25
N TYR A 58 0.10 13.46 7.04
CA TYR A 58 -0.97 13.47 8.04
C TYR A 58 -0.55 12.80 9.36
N ALA A 59 0.03 11.59 9.31
CA ALA A 59 0.45 10.88 10.51
C ALA A 59 1.47 11.70 11.34
N THR A 60 2.34 12.43 10.65
CA THR A 60 3.30 13.35 11.29
C THR A 60 2.61 14.56 11.92
N LEU A 61 1.68 15.19 11.18
CA LEU A 61 0.88 16.33 11.67
C LEU A 61 0.00 15.96 12.87
N SER A 62 -0.68 14.82 12.83
CA SER A 62 -1.53 14.32 13.92
C SER A 62 -0.72 14.09 15.20
N LYS A 63 0.49 13.51 15.10
CA LYS A 63 1.39 13.35 16.25
C LYS A 63 1.86 14.68 16.82
N LEU A 64 2.13 15.69 16.00
CA LEU A 64 2.48 17.05 16.45
C LEU A 64 1.33 17.76 17.18
N TRP A 65 0.09 17.51 16.79
CA TRP A 65 -1.09 18.03 17.48
C TRP A 65 -1.33 17.32 18.82
N VAL A 66 -1.16 16.01 18.89
CA VAL A 66 -1.26 15.26 20.16
C VAL A 66 -0.16 15.66 21.14
N ALA A 67 1.07 15.83 20.67
CA ALA A 67 2.18 16.29 21.50
C ALA A 67 1.94 17.69 22.11
N ASN A 68 1.16 18.55 21.44
CA ASN A 68 0.74 19.85 21.97
C ASN A 68 -0.40 19.76 23.01
N ILE A 69 -1.17 18.67 23.05
CA ILE A 69 -2.25 18.47 24.02
C ILE A 69 -1.67 17.90 25.32
N ASP A 70 -0.91 16.81 25.23
CA ASP A 70 -0.20 16.23 26.36
C ASP A 70 0.96 15.33 25.88
N SER A 71 2.19 15.76 26.13
CA SER A 71 3.41 15.02 25.79
C SER A 71 3.47 13.63 26.43
N SER A 72 2.81 13.40 27.57
CA SER A 72 2.78 12.10 28.27
C SER A 72 1.87 11.07 27.60
N LEU A 73 0.95 11.52 26.74
CA LEU A 73 -0.04 10.67 26.06
C LEU A 73 0.36 10.32 24.62
N VAL A 74 1.50 10.80 24.13
CA VAL A 74 2.05 10.43 22.81
C VAL A 74 2.20 8.91 22.70
N VAL A 75 2.65 8.23 23.77
CA VAL A 75 2.80 6.77 23.82
C VAL A 75 1.45 6.04 23.65
N THR A 76 0.35 6.65 24.08
CA THR A 76 -1.00 6.07 23.91
C THR A 76 -1.39 5.96 22.44
N THR A 77 -0.92 6.88 21.59
CA THR A 77 -1.19 6.84 20.14
C THR A 77 -0.48 5.68 19.44
N ASP A 78 0.63 5.19 20.00
CA ASP A 78 1.34 4.05 19.42
C ASP A 78 0.54 2.74 19.57
N ALA A 79 -0.40 2.67 20.52
CA ALA A 79 -1.35 1.55 20.60
C ALA A 79 -2.17 1.39 19.31
N TYR A 80 -2.51 2.50 18.64
CA TYR A 80 -3.17 2.47 17.33
C TYR A 80 -2.26 1.81 16.28
N THR A 81 -0.97 2.15 16.31
CA THR A 81 0.03 1.59 15.41
C THR A 81 0.16 0.08 15.62
N TYR A 82 0.17 -0.39 16.87
CA TYR A 82 0.28 -1.83 17.16
C TYR A 82 -0.97 -2.62 16.76
N ILE A 83 -2.17 -2.04 16.86
CA ILE A 83 -3.39 -2.63 16.28
C ILE A 83 -3.22 -2.76 14.76
N GLY A 84 -2.67 -1.72 14.12
CA GLY A 84 -2.31 -1.74 12.70
C GLY A 84 -1.35 -2.87 12.33
N VAL A 85 -0.30 -3.10 13.11
CA VAL A 85 0.68 -4.18 12.86
C VAL A 85 0.06 -5.57 12.92
N VAL A 86 -0.90 -5.80 13.83
CA VAL A 86 -1.64 -7.06 13.82
C VAL A 86 -2.53 -7.14 12.58
N ALA A 87 -3.13 -6.02 12.17
CA ALA A 87 -3.94 -5.96 10.96
C ALA A 87 -3.13 -6.19 9.68
N GLU A 88 -1.86 -5.78 9.65
CA GLU A 88 -0.92 -6.04 8.55
C GLU A 88 -0.81 -7.54 8.22
N VAL A 89 -0.93 -8.42 9.22
CA VAL A 89 -0.94 -9.88 9.00
C VAL A 89 -2.04 -10.32 8.05
N LEU A 90 -3.25 -9.77 8.23
CA LEU A 90 -4.36 -10.04 7.32
C LEU A 90 -4.14 -9.32 5.98
N ASP A 91 -3.67 -8.08 6.03
CA ASP A 91 -3.60 -7.16 4.90
C ASP A 91 -2.50 -7.52 3.88
N GLU A 92 -1.42 -8.17 4.32
CA GLU A 92 -0.38 -8.67 3.44
C GLU A 92 -0.60 -10.10 2.96
N GLY A 93 -1.48 -10.86 3.62
CA GLY A 93 -1.73 -12.26 3.26
C GLY A 93 -2.48 -12.40 1.93
N LEU A 94 -3.81 -12.37 2.01
CA LEU A 94 -4.68 -12.58 0.85
C LEU A 94 -4.62 -11.45 -0.19
N PRO A 95 -4.55 -10.16 0.18
CA PRO A 95 -4.48 -9.08 -0.81
C PRO A 95 -3.24 -9.18 -1.72
N ARG A 96 -2.14 -9.78 -1.27
CA ARG A 96 -0.93 -9.96 -2.10
C ARG A 96 -1.13 -10.98 -3.23
N ALA A 97 -2.07 -11.91 -3.07
CA ALA A 97 -2.50 -12.79 -4.16
C ALA A 97 -3.18 -12.03 -5.32
N ALA A 98 -3.71 -10.82 -5.08
CA ALA A 98 -4.37 -10.02 -6.11
C ALA A 98 -3.44 -9.75 -7.30
N TRP A 99 -2.16 -9.52 -7.07
CA TRP A 99 -1.19 -9.21 -8.13
C TRP A 99 -1.02 -10.34 -9.14
N VAL A 100 -1.00 -11.59 -8.67
CA VAL A 100 -0.80 -12.77 -9.54
C VAL A 100 -2.13 -13.30 -10.08
N ILE A 101 -3.22 -13.18 -9.32
CA ILE A 101 -4.51 -13.78 -9.65
C ILE A 101 -5.45 -12.78 -10.34
N ILE A 102 -5.65 -11.60 -9.74
CA ILE A 102 -6.50 -10.55 -10.31
C ILE A 102 -5.74 -9.77 -11.38
N GLY A 103 -4.42 -9.63 -11.27
CA GLY A 103 -3.56 -8.99 -12.28
C GLY A 103 -3.46 -9.76 -13.59
N ASP A 104 -3.85 -11.04 -13.61
CA ASP A 104 -3.78 -11.90 -14.79
C ASP A 104 -4.85 -11.57 -15.84
N LYS A 105 -4.59 -10.51 -16.60
CA LYS A 105 -5.40 -10.08 -17.74
C LYS A 105 -5.27 -11.00 -18.96
N ALA A 106 -4.22 -11.82 -19.00
CA ALA A 106 -3.90 -12.65 -20.14
C ALA A 106 -4.73 -13.94 -20.17
N SER A 107 -5.06 -14.49 -19.01
CA SER A 107 -5.74 -15.78 -18.89
C SER A 107 -7.14 -15.72 -18.30
N ARG A 108 -7.57 -14.56 -17.77
CA ARG A 108 -8.91 -14.39 -17.16
C ARG A 108 -9.69 -13.25 -17.80
N THR A 109 -11.01 -13.45 -17.93
CA THR A 109 -11.92 -12.41 -18.40
C THR A 109 -12.07 -11.30 -17.35
N LEU A 110 -12.56 -10.13 -17.76
CA LEU A 110 -12.85 -9.04 -16.82
C LEU A 110 -13.89 -9.45 -15.76
N ALA A 111 -14.90 -10.24 -16.14
CA ALA A 111 -15.95 -10.70 -15.23
C ALA A 111 -15.39 -11.62 -14.13
N GLN A 112 -14.52 -12.57 -14.50
CA GLN A 112 -13.84 -13.45 -13.54
C GLN A 112 -12.90 -12.66 -12.60
N ARG A 113 -12.17 -11.67 -13.12
CA ARG A 113 -11.30 -10.80 -12.30
C ARG A 113 -12.12 -9.93 -11.33
N LEU A 114 -13.29 -9.45 -11.75
CA LEU A 114 -14.23 -8.73 -10.87
C LEU A 114 -14.84 -9.66 -9.81
N GLN A 115 -15.17 -10.90 -10.15
CA GLN A 115 -15.64 -11.91 -9.20
C GLN A 115 -14.61 -12.19 -8.09
N LEU A 116 -13.34 -12.37 -8.47
CA LEU A 116 -12.22 -12.55 -7.54
C LEU A 116 -12.05 -11.30 -6.65
N THR A 117 -12.18 -10.12 -7.23
CA THR A 117 -12.12 -8.84 -6.50
C THR A 117 -13.21 -8.73 -5.44
N HIS A 118 -14.48 -8.98 -5.80
CA HIS A 118 -15.58 -8.94 -4.83
C HIS A 118 -15.42 -9.98 -3.72
N THR A 119 -14.91 -11.17 -4.06
CA THR A 119 -14.65 -12.24 -3.10
C THR A 119 -13.55 -11.85 -2.11
N LEU A 120 -12.45 -11.26 -2.60
CA LEU A 120 -11.36 -10.76 -1.77
C LEU A 120 -11.86 -9.67 -0.81
N ILE A 121 -12.60 -8.67 -1.30
CA ILE A 121 -13.11 -7.57 -0.48
C ILE A 121 -14.04 -8.09 0.62
N ILE A 122 -15.00 -8.95 0.30
CA ILE A 122 -15.95 -9.50 1.28
C ILE A 122 -15.22 -10.31 2.34
N PHE A 123 -14.34 -11.22 1.92
CA PHE A 123 -13.62 -12.09 2.84
C PHE A 123 -12.69 -11.28 3.77
N GLN A 124 -11.96 -10.31 3.22
CA GLN A 124 -11.10 -9.43 4.01
C GLN A 124 -11.92 -8.58 4.99
N SER A 125 -13.09 -8.07 4.57
CA SER A 125 -14.00 -7.31 5.44
C SER A 125 -14.47 -8.15 6.64
N VAL A 126 -14.85 -9.41 6.40
CA VAL A 126 -15.28 -10.33 7.47
C VAL A 126 -14.13 -10.60 8.45
N LEU A 127 -12.92 -10.89 7.95
CA LEU A 127 -11.76 -11.12 8.82
C LEU A 127 -11.36 -9.88 9.62
N GLY A 128 -11.34 -8.70 8.99
CA GLY A 128 -11.08 -7.43 9.65
C GLY A 128 -12.12 -7.11 10.74
N PHE A 129 -13.38 -7.47 10.52
CA PHE A 129 -14.44 -7.31 11.52
C PHE A 129 -14.26 -8.27 12.71
N ILE A 130 -13.98 -9.54 12.45
CA ILE A 130 -13.68 -10.54 13.49
C ILE A 130 -12.51 -10.07 14.35
N MET A 131 -11.44 -9.59 13.72
CA MET A 131 -10.26 -9.07 14.41
C MET A 131 -10.59 -7.82 15.24
N SER A 132 -11.43 -6.91 14.72
CA SER A 132 -11.91 -5.74 15.48
C SER A 132 -12.66 -6.16 16.74
N VAL A 133 -13.57 -7.14 16.65
CA VAL A 133 -14.29 -7.69 17.81
C VAL A 133 -13.33 -8.33 18.82
N ALA A 134 -12.35 -9.09 18.33
CA ALA A 134 -11.32 -9.68 19.18
C ALA A 134 -10.50 -8.61 19.93
N PHE A 135 -10.16 -7.49 19.28
CA PHE A 135 -9.49 -6.36 19.94
C PHE A 135 -10.36 -5.68 20.98
N VAL A 136 -11.66 -5.47 20.70
CA VAL A 136 -12.58 -4.87 21.68
C VAL A 136 -12.69 -5.75 22.93
N ALA A 137 -12.86 -7.07 22.73
CA ALA A 137 -12.96 -8.04 23.82
C ALA A 137 -11.63 -8.18 24.59
N GLY A 138 -10.51 -8.18 23.87
CA GLY A 138 -9.15 -8.34 24.40
C GLY A 138 -8.46 -7.04 24.82
N ALA A 139 -9.14 -5.88 24.80
CA ALA A 139 -8.52 -4.57 24.95
C ALA A 139 -7.68 -4.43 26.24
N SER A 140 -8.13 -5.01 27.34
CA SER A 140 -7.39 -5.01 28.61
C SER A 140 -6.09 -5.81 28.51
N SER A 141 -6.13 -7.01 27.92
CA SER A 141 -4.95 -7.85 27.69
C SER A 141 -3.98 -7.20 26.72
N PHE A 142 -4.49 -6.58 25.66
CA PHE A 142 -3.69 -5.83 24.70
C PHE A 142 -2.98 -4.64 25.37
N ALA A 143 -3.71 -3.82 26.12
CA ALA A 143 -3.13 -2.69 26.86
C ALA A 143 -2.08 -3.13 27.90
N LYS A 144 -2.21 -4.33 28.48
CA LYS A 144 -1.18 -4.87 29.39
C LYS A 144 0.15 -5.12 28.71
N GLY A 145 0.14 -5.59 27.46
CA GLY A 145 1.36 -5.94 26.72
C GLY A 145 2.00 -4.75 26.00
N PHE A 146 1.22 -3.75 25.62
CA PHE A 146 1.65 -2.71 24.68
C PHE A 146 1.50 -1.27 25.18
N VAL A 147 1.02 -1.08 26.42
CA VAL A 147 0.89 0.25 27.02
C VAL A 147 1.57 0.29 28.40
N PRO A 148 2.37 1.33 28.69
CA PRO A 148 2.97 1.54 30.01
C PRO A 148 1.91 1.58 31.13
N VAL A 149 2.29 1.19 32.35
CA VAL A 149 1.35 1.01 33.47
C VAL A 149 0.70 2.34 33.86
N GLU A 150 1.42 3.43 33.70
CA GLU A 150 1.07 4.80 34.11
C GLU A 150 -0.16 5.34 33.35
N VAL A 151 -0.32 4.96 32.08
CA VAL A 151 -1.39 5.46 31.19
C VAL A 151 -2.40 4.37 30.78
N ARG A 152 -2.24 3.16 31.30
CA ARG A 152 -3.00 1.97 30.88
C ARG A 152 -4.51 2.11 31.05
N GLY A 153 -4.96 2.72 32.15
CA GLY A 153 -6.39 2.86 32.45
C GLY A 153 -7.14 3.68 31.39
N VAL A 154 -6.57 4.82 30.99
CA VAL A 154 -7.14 5.70 29.95
C VAL A 154 -7.02 5.05 28.56
N SER A 155 -5.96 4.28 28.34
CA SER A 155 -5.65 3.64 27.06
C SER A 155 -6.57 2.48 26.69
N ILE A 156 -7.27 1.85 27.64
CA ILE A 156 -8.22 0.76 27.33
C ILE A 156 -9.36 1.29 26.45
N THR A 157 -9.89 2.48 26.77
CA THR A 157 -10.93 3.12 25.95
C THR A 157 -10.40 3.46 24.57
N TYR A 158 -9.16 3.97 24.49
CA TYR A 158 -8.47 4.25 23.24
C TYR A 158 -8.34 3.00 22.36
N VAL A 159 -7.90 1.87 22.93
CA VAL A 159 -7.77 0.59 22.22
C VAL A 159 -9.13 0.10 21.72
N ARG A 160 -10.21 0.25 22.52
CA ARG A 160 -11.56 -0.14 22.10
C ARG A 160 -12.07 0.68 20.92
N ILE A 161 -11.81 1.98 20.90
CA ILE A 161 -12.13 2.85 19.77
C ILE A 161 -11.27 2.45 18.56
N GLY A 162 -9.95 2.38 18.75
CA GLY A 162 -8.99 2.03 17.71
C GLY A 162 -9.15 0.62 17.14
N ALA A 163 -9.82 -0.30 17.84
CA ALA A 163 -10.02 -1.68 17.41
C ALA A 163 -10.66 -1.79 16.02
N PHE A 164 -11.61 -0.91 15.68
CA PHE A 164 -12.27 -0.93 14.36
C PHE A 164 -11.39 -0.41 13.22
N SER A 165 -10.19 0.10 13.51
CA SER A 165 -9.20 0.41 12.49
C SER A 165 -8.77 -0.83 11.72
N ALA A 166 -8.74 -2.00 12.37
CA ALA A 166 -8.51 -3.30 11.76
C ALA A 166 -9.50 -3.58 10.62
N PHE A 167 -10.78 -3.34 10.84
CA PHE A 167 -11.82 -3.51 9.82
C PHE A 167 -11.68 -2.51 8.67
N SER A 168 -11.41 -1.24 8.99
CA SER A 168 -11.18 -0.23 7.97
C SER A 168 -9.96 -0.53 7.11
N SER A 169 -8.85 -0.95 7.74
CA SER A 169 -7.59 -1.31 7.08
C SER A 169 -7.79 -2.49 6.12
N ALA A 170 -8.48 -3.52 6.59
CA ALA A 170 -8.87 -4.68 5.79
C ALA A 170 -9.62 -4.30 4.51
N ILE A 171 -10.63 -3.42 4.59
CA ILE A 171 -11.36 -2.94 3.40
C ILE A 171 -10.43 -2.14 2.50
N GLU A 172 -9.73 -1.16 3.06
CA GLU A 172 -8.83 -0.27 2.33
C GLU A 172 -7.77 -1.06 1.55
N THR A 173 -7.07 -1.98 2.21
CA THR A 173 -6.01 -2.79 1.60
C THR A 173 -6.57 -3.72 0.53
N ALA A 174 -7.70 -4.38 0.77
CA ALA A 174 -8.32 -5.25 -0.24
C ALA A 174 -8.78 -4.47 -1.48
N VAL A 175 -9.47 -3.35 -1.29
CA VAL A 175 -9.93 -2.50 -2.39
C VAL A 175 -8.73 -1.93 -3.15
N SER A 176 -7.73 -1.42 -2.44
CA SER A 176 -6.53 -0.82 -3.05
C SER A 176 -5.75 -1.84 -3.86
N SER A 177 -5.44 -3.01 -3.28
CA SER A 177 -4.69 -4.07 -3.97
C SER A 177 -5.45 -4.63 -5.17
N ALA A 178 -6.75 -4.92 -5.01
CA ALA A 178 -7.54 -5.48 -6.10
C ALA A 178 -7.75 -4.48 -7.25
N THR A 179 -7.96 -3.20 -6.94
CA THR A 179 -8.17 -2.17 -7.98
C THR A 179 -6.90 -1.81 -8.72
N ARG A 180 -5.74 -1.78 -8.04
CA ARG A 180 -4.43 -1.69 -8.70
C ARG A 180 -4.19 -2.88 -9.63
N ALA A 181 -4.48 -4.09 -9.16
CA ALA A 181 -4.41 -5.30 -9.98
C ALA A 181 -5.41 -5.30 -11.17
N LEU A 182 -6.46 -4.47 -11.13
CA LEU A 182 -7.41 -4.26 -12.23
C LEU A 182 -7.02 -3.11 -13.18
N ASP A 183 -5.81 -2.57 -13.10
CA ASP A 183 -5.34 -1.38 -13.83
C ASP A 183 -6.16 -0.11 -13.50
N ARG A 184 -6.64 0.02 -12.26
CA ARG A 184 -7.46 1.17 -11.78
C ARG A 184 -6.82 1.87 -10.59
N PRO A 185 -5.67 2.56 -10.79
CA PRO A 185 -4.99 3.31 -9.72
C PRO A 185 -5.79 4.55 -9.25
N ASP A 186 -6.88 4.90 -9.92
CA ASP A 186 -7.76 6.00 -9.53
C ASP A 186 -8.52 5.73 -8.23
N VAL A 187 -8.85 4.48 -7.92
CA VAL A 187 -9.56 4.13 -6.67
C VAL A 187 -8.67 4.33 -5.44
N PRO A 188 -7.43 3.79 -5.38
CA PRO A 188 -6.50 4.08 -4.28
C PRO A 188 -6.23 5.57 -4.11
N LEU A 189 -6.13 6.33 -5.21
CA LEU A 189 -5.93 7.77 -5.14
C LEU A 189 -7.09 8.48 -4.44
N ILE A 190 -8.33 8.11 -4.75
CA ILE A 190 -9.53 8.65 -4.09
C ILE A 190 -9.52 8.27 -2.61
N ILE A 191 -9.19 7.03 -2.25
CA ILE A 191 -9.06 6.61 -0.85
C ILE A 191 -8.07 7.52 -0.12
N SER A 192 -6.82 7.63 -0.61
CA SER A 192 -5.79 8.47 0.01
C SER A 192 -6.20 9.95 0.08
N SER A 193 -6.85 10.48 -0.96
CA SER A 193 -7.28 11.89 -1.01
C SER A 193 -8.39 12.18 -0.02
N VAL A 194 -9.41 11.32 0.05
CA VAL A 194 -10.50 11.43 1.02
C VAL A 194 -9.96 11.29 2.43
N LYS A 195 -9.10 10.29 2.68
CA LYS A 195 -8.43 10.09 3.96
C LYS A 195 -7.71 11.36 4.38
N PHE A 196 -6.89 11.95 3.52
CA PHE A 196 -6.16 13.19 3.80
C PHE A 196 -7.09 14.39 4.03
N ALA A 197 -8.07 14.62 3.15
CA ALA A 197 -8.95 15.77 3.22
C ALA A 197 -9.86 15.73 4.46
N VAL A 198 -10.50 14.60 4.71
CA VAL A 198 -11.39 14.42 5.87
C VAL A 198 -10.58 14.52 7.17
N ASN A 199 -9.40 13.90 7.23
CA ASN A 199 -8.52 14.01 8.38
C ASN A 199 -8.12 15.47 8.68
N ILE A 200 -7.69 16.24 7.67
CA ILE A 200 -7.33 17.64 7.86
C ILE A 200 -8.51 18.47 8.34
N VAL A 201 -9.69 18.28 7.73
CA VAL A 201 -10.89 19.05 8.10
C VAL A 201 -11.31 18.74 9.52
N LEU A 202 -11.37 17.46 9.92
CA LEU A 202 -11.79 17.08 11.27
C LEU A 202 -10.78 17.52 12.33
N ASP A 203 -9.48 17.37 12.07
CA ASP A 203 -8.46 17.78 13.02
C ASP A 203 -8.36 19.32 13.14
N LEU A 204 -8.55 20.07 12.04
CA LEU A 204 -8.64 21.53 12.11
C LEU A 204 -9.86 22.00 12.91
N LEU A 205 -11.01 21.35 12.75
CA LEU A 205 -12.26 21.71 13.43
C LEU A 205 -12.28 21.36 14.92
N ILE A 206 -11.66 20.24 15.31
CA ILE A 206 -11.84 19.64 16.64
C ILE A 206 -10.57 19.70 17.50
N ILE A 207 -9.37 19.64 16.90
CA ILE A 207 -8.09 19.48 17.63
C ILE A 207 -7.22 20.74 17.54
N SER A 208 -7.28 21.51 16.45
CA SER A 208 -6.39 22.67 16.27
C SER A 208 -6.58 23.77 17.32
N LYS A 209 -5.55 24.60 17.52
CA LYS A 209 -5.62 25.78 18.41
C LYS A 209 -6.72 26.80 18.02
N VAL A 210 -7.32 26.67 16.84
CA VAL A 210 -8.40 27.51 16.32
C VAL A 210 -9.66 26.65 16.10
N HIS A 211 -9.94 25.72 17.02
CA HIS A 211 -11.13 24.88 16.96
C HIS A 211 -12.41 25.70 17.16
N VAL A 212 -13.51 25.27 16.53
CA VAL A 212 -14.82 25.92 16.65
C VAL A 212 -15.57 25.27 17.83
N GLY A 213 -15.57 25.92 19.00
CA GLY A 213 -16.30 25.49 20.20
C GLY A 213 -15.47 25.52 21.48
N SER A 214 -16.08 25.38 22.66
CA SER A 214 -15.37 25.39 23.97
C SER A 214 -15.10 23.98 24.53
N HIS A 215 -14.82 23.00 23.66
CA HIS A 215 -14.57 21.62 24.11
C HIS A 215 -13.07 21.39 24.34
N ASN A 216 -12.72 20.76 25.45
CA ASN A 216 -11.34 20.35 25.72
C ASN A 216 -11.01 19.10 24.89
N PRO A 217 -10.02 19.15 23.99
CA PRO A 217 -9.66 18.01 23.15
C PRO A 217 -9.11 16.86 24.02
N THR A 218 -9.54 15.63 23.73
CA THR A 218 -9.09 14.42 24.44
C THR A 218 -8.47 13.41 23.48
N VAL A 219 -7.59 12.56 23.98
CA VAL A 219 -6.91 11.52 23.19
C VAL A 219 -7.89 10.50 22.60
N ASN A 220 -8.99 10.23 23.31
CA ASN A 220 -10.08 9.38 22.78
C ASN A 220 -10.80 10.02 21.60
N MET A 221 -10.90 11.36 21.57
CA MET A 221 -11.48 12.08 20.44
C MET A 221 -10.58 11.99 19.21
N GLN A 222 -9.25 12.06 19.39
CA GLN A 222 -8.29 11.80 18.31
C GLN A 222 -8.44 10.38 17.75
N ALA A 223 -8.56 9.36 18.60
CA ALA A 223 -8.79 7.98 18.15
C ALA A 223 -10.07 7.86 17.31
N GLY A 224 -11.13 8.54 17.76
CA GLY A 224 -12.43 8.56 17.09
C GLY A 224 -12.36 9.23 15.72
N ILE A 225 -11.68 10.37 15.62
CA ILE A 225 -11.46 11.08 14.34
C ILE A 225 -10.65 10.21 13.38
N GLN A 226 -9.54 9.64 13.85
CA GLN A 226 -8.69 8.78 13.01
C GLN A 226 -9.46 7.56 12.50
N LEU A 227 -10.24 6.91 13.37
CA LEU A 227 -11.13 5.81 12.97
C LEU A 227 -12.15 6.26 11.93
N ALA A 228 -12.85 7.38 12.19
CA ALA A 228 -13.90 7.89 11.31
C ALA A 228 -13.35 8.21 9.91
N CYS A 229 -12.17 8.83 9.84
CA CYS A 229 -11.52 9.16 8.58
C CYS A 229 -11.08 7.91 7.81
N ASN A 230 -10.46 6.95 8.51
CA ASN A 230 -10.07 5.69 7.90
C ASN A 230 -11.30 4.97 7.33
N LEU A 231 -12.35 4.83 8.13
CA LEU A 231 -13.58 4.13 7.73
C LEU A 231 -14.29 4.86 6.57
N ALA A 232 -14.40 6.19 6.64
CA ALA A 232 -14.98 7.00 5.57
C ALA A 232 -14.19 6.82 4.25
N SER A 233 -12.86 6.88 4.31
CA SER A 233 -12.01 6.72 3.13
C SER A 233 -12.14 5.33 2.49
N ALA A 234 -12.16 4.27 3.31
CA ALA A 234 -12.32 2.90 2.87
C ALA A 234 -13.70 2.67 2.22
N LEU A 235 -14.77 3.17 2.86
CA LEU A 235 -16.14 3.02 2.35
C LEU A 235 -16.39 3.87 1.09
N ILE A 236 -15.87 5.10 1.02
CA ILE A 236 -16.00 5.95 -0.18
C ILE A 236 -15.22 5.33 -1.35
N GLY A 237 -14.02 4.81 -1.11
CA GLY A 237 -13.25 4.08 -2.13
C GLY A 237 -13.99 2.86 -2.66
N LEU A 238 -14.57 2.06 -1.77
CA LEU A 238 -15.39 0.92 -2.14
C LEU A 238 -16.64 1.33 -2.93
N ALA A 239 -17.36 2.36 -2.47
CA ALA A 239 -18.54 2.88 -3.13
C ALA A 239 -18.22 3.40 -4.54
N TYR A 240 -17.13 4.15 -4.69
CA TYR A 240 -16.65 4.62 -5.99
C TYR A 240 -16.32 3.47 -6.94
N PHE A 241 -15.61 2.44 -6.44
CA PHE A 241 -15.30 1.24 -7.22
C PHE A 241 -16.57 0.52 -7.70
N LEU A 242 -17.51 0.25 -6.79
CA LEU A 242 -18.77 -0.42 -7.09
C LEU A 242 -19.61 0.41 -8.07
N TRP A 243 -19.76 1.70 -7.83
CA TRP A 243 -20.50 2.61 -8.70
C TRP A 243 -19.95 2.63 -10.12
N ARG A 244 -18.63 2.75 -10.27
CA ARG A 244 -17.96 2.75 -11.58
C ARG A 244 -18.14 1.44 -12.33
N ASN A 245 -18.12 0.30 -11.63
CA ASN A 245 -18.37 -1.01 -12.23
C ASN A 245 -19.82 -1.17 -12.67
N THR A 246 -20.78 -0.79 -11.82
CA THR A 246 -22.20 -0.83 -12.12
C THR A 246 -22.53 0.07 -13.32
N MET A 247 -22.01 1.30 -13.34
CA MET A 247 -22.13 2.23 -14.47
C MET A 247 -21.63 1.62 -15.79
N ARG A 248 -20.45 0.99 -15.79
CA ARG A 248 -19.88 0.34 -16.98
C ARG A 248 -20.70 -0.87 -17.45
N LEU A 249 -21.19 -1.68 -16.51
CA LEU A 249 -22.05 -2.81 -16.83
C LEU A 249 -23.38 -2.34 -17.43
N CYS A 250 -24.00 -1.30 -16.86
CA CYS A 250 -25.22 -0.70 -17.41
C CYS A 250 -25.01 -0.13 -18.81
N ARG A 251 -23.87 0.54 -19.07
CA ARG A 251 -23.55 1.12 -20.39
C ARG A 251 -23.28 0.06 -21.47
N ASN A 252 -22.64 -1.04 -21.10
CA ASN A 252 -22.33 -2.13 -22.02
C ASN A 252 -23.55 -3.04 -22.29
N ARG A 253 -24.52 -3.07 -21.38
CA ARG A 253 -25.80 -3.81 -21.55
C ARG A 253 -26.62 -3.30 -22.74
N THR A 254 -26.38 -2.07 -23.18
CA THR A 254 -27.08 -1.44 -24.32
C THR A 254 -26.50 -1.88 -25.67
N GLN A 255 -25.33 -2.55 -25.72
CA GLN A 255 -24.60 -2.74 -26.98
C GLN A 255 -24.37 -4.19 -27.46
N GLU A 256 -24.57 -5.23 -26.65
CA GLU A 256 -24.59 -6.65 -27.11
C GLU A 256 -25.04 -7.55 -25.95
N LEU A 257 -25.57 -8.75 -26.22
CA LEU A 257 -25.81 -9.82 -25.23
C LEU A 257 -24.54 -10.69 -25.14
N PRO A 258 -23.72 -10.63 -24.08
CA PRO A 258 -22.75 -11.66 -23.79
C PRO A 258 -23.33 -12.60 -22.72
N GLU A 259 -23.00 -13.88 -22.80
CA GLU A 259 -23.21 -14.85 -21.73
C GLU A 259 -22.88 -14.22 -20.37
N LEU A 260 -23.85 -14.26 -19.45
CA LEU A 260 -23.80 -13.53 -18.19
C LEU A 260 -22.81 -14.22 -17.22
N GLU A 261 -21.51 -14.12 -17.47
CA GLU A 261 -20.49 -14.56 -16.51
C GLU A 261 -20.73 -13.82 -15.19
N THR A 262 -21.04 -14.58 -14.14
CA THR A 262 -21.48 -14.01 -12.87
C THR A 262 -20.33 -13.30 -12.18
N THR A 263 -20.47 -12.01 -11.89
CA THR A 263 -19.52 -11.25 -11.05
C THR A 263 -19.75 -11.46 -9.55
N ARG A 264 -20.63 -12.40 -9.18
CA ARG A 264 -21.03 -12.69 -7.80
C ARG A 264 -19.90 -13.40 -7.05
N PRO A 265 -19.65 -13.04 -5.79
CA PRO A 265 -18.60 -13.69 -5.00
C PRO A 265 -18.82 -15.20 -4.89
N CYS A 266 -17.74 -15.97 -4.87
CA CYS A 266 -17.80 -17.43 -4.90
C CYS A 266 -16.74 -18.06 -4.00
N PHE A 267 -17.11 -19.12 -3.29
CA PHE A 267 -16.17 -19.88 -2.46
C PHE A 267 -15.04 -20.53 -3.27
N LYS A 268 -15.30 -20.94 -4.52
CA LYS A 268 -14.25 -21.42 -5.42
C LYS A 268 -13.25 -20.32 -5.79
N ALA A 269 -13.69 -19.08 -5.89
CA ALA A 269 -12.79 -17.94 -6.13
C ALA A 269 -11.89 -17.69 -4.91
N LEU A 270 -12.40 -17.93 -3.70
CA LEU A 270 -11.61 -17.85 -2.47
C LEU A 270 -10.50 -18.90 -2.42
N THR A 271 -10.78 -20.16 -2.78
CA THR A 271 -9.74 -21.20 -2.78
C THR A 271 -8.62 -20.92 -3.79
N ILE A 272 -8.95 -20.28 -4.92
CA ILE A 272 -7.97 -19.81 -5.91
C ILE A 272 -7.07 -18.71 -5.32
N LEU A 273 -7.62 -17.78 -4.53
CA LEU A 273 -6.86 -16.71 -3.87
C LEU A 273 -6.04 -17.23 -2.69
N LEU A 274 -6.55 -18.23 -1.97
CA LEU A 274 -5.94 -18.72 -0.73
C LEU A 274 -4.59 -19.39 -0.98
N ARG A 275 -4.47 -20.21 -2.04
CA ARG A 275 -3.22 -20.95 -2.33
C ARG A 275 -1.99 -20.05 -2.48
N PRO A 276 -2.02 -18.96 -3.28
CA PRO A 276 -0.91 -18.00 -3.33
C PRO A 276 -0.86 -17.04 -2.13
N GLY A 277 -1.96 -16.88 -1.38
CA GLY A 277 -2.02 -15.99 -0.21
C GLY A 277 -1.48 -16.58 1.10
N ILE A 278 -1.39 -17.92 1.24
CA ILE A 278 -0.87 -18.56 2.46
C ILE A 278 0.60 -18.22 2.73
N PRO A 279 1.55 -18.35 1.77
CA PRO A 279 2.94 -18.04 2.04
C PRO A 279 3.19 -16.61 2.57
N PRO A 280 2.69 -15.53 1.93
CA PRO A 280 2.88 -14.18 2.44
C PRO A 280 2.14 -13.95 3.76
N PHE A 281 1.02 -14.63 4.00
CA PHE A 281 0.33 -14.58 5.30
C PHE A 281 1.22 -15.15 6.43
N VAL A 282 1.84 -16.31 6.22
CA VAL A 282 2.72 -16.93 7.24
C VAL A 282 3.96 -16.07 7.47
N GLU A 283 4.57 -15.57 6.39
CA GLU A 283 5.71 -14.66 6.46
C GLU A 283 5.37 -13.40 7.27
N SER A 284 4.23 -12.75 6.95
CA SER A 284 3.73 -11.57 7.65
C SER A 284 3.43 -11.87 9.11
N ALA A 285 2.78 -13.00 9.41
CA ALA A 285 2.47 -13.41 10.77
C ALA A 285 3.73 -13.59 11.62
N ILE A 286 4.76 -14.25 11.08
CA ILE A 286 6.04 -14.42 11.78
C ILE A 286 6.72 -13.06 12.00
N ARG A 287 6.81 -12.23 10.95
CA ARG A 287 7.46 -10.92 11.04
C ARG A 287 6.77 -10.00 12.04
N ASN A 288 5.44 -9.92 11.98
CA ASN A 288 4.66 -9.07 12.87
C ASN A 288 4.62 -9.61 14.31
N ALA A 289 4.64 -10.93 14.50
CA ALA A 289 4.76 -11.52 15.85
C ALA A 289 6.12 -11.19 16.49
N LEU A 290 7.22 -11.34 15.74
CA LEU A 290 8.56 -10.97 16.21
C LEU A 290 8.67 -9.47 16.50
N TYR A 291 8.08 -8.64 15.65
CA TYR A 291 8.02 -7.20 15.86
C TYR A 291 7.24 -6.84 17.14
N LEU A 292 6.04 -7.39 17.32
CA LEU A 292 5.24 -7.11 18.51
C LEU A 292 5.91 -7.63 19.79
N TRP A 293 6.62 -8.76 19.71
CA TRP A 293 7.43 -9.24 20.82
C TRP A 293 8.55 -8.26 21.20
N LEU A 294 9.29 -7.72 20.21
CA LEU A 294 10.29 -6.67 20.42
C LEU A 294 9.65 -5.43 21.07
N VAL A 295 8.51 -4.96 20.53
CA VAL A 295 7.79 -3.80 21.04
C VAL A 295 7.39 -4.00 22.50
N SER A 296 6.85 -5.16 22.86
CA SER A 296 6.41 -5.43 24.23
C SER A 296 7.57 -5.35 25.22
N ASN A 297 8.76 -5.83 24.84
CA ASN A 297 9.98 -5.69 25.63
C ASN A 297 10.44 -4.22 25.73
N ILE A 298 10.27 -3.42 24.67
CA ILE A 298 10.61 -1.99 24.72
C ILE A 298 9.68 -1.22 25.65
N VAL A 299 8.37 -1.52 25.59
CA VAL A 299 7.38 -0.91 26.46
C VAL A 299 7.59 -1.29 27.92
N SER A 300 8.07 -2.51 28.20
CA SER A 300 8.35 -2.95 29.57
C SER A 300 9.57 -2.26 30.21
N MET A 301 10.45 -1.64 29.41
CA MET A 301 11.59 -0.84 29.89
C MET A 301 11.19 0.55 30.41
N GLY A 302 9.93 0.96 30.25
CA GLY A 302 9.37 2.17 30.83
C GLY A 302 9.03 3.27 29.82
N SER A 303 8.47 4.38 30.32
CA SER A 303 7.89 5.45 29.51
C SER A 303 8.90 6.14 28.58
N THR A 304 10.14 6.38 29.04
CA THR A 304 11.19 7.01 28.23
C THR A 304 11.53 6.18 26.98
N TYR A 305 11.71 4.86 27.14
CA TYR A 305 11.99 3.95 26.02
C TYR A 305 10.79 3.78 25.09
N ALA A 306 9.58 3.69 25.65
CA ALA A 306 8.35 3.62 24.87
C ALA A 306 8.14 4.87 24.01
N THR A 307 8.36 6.06 24.58
CA THR A 307 8.27 7.34 23.86
C THR A 307 9.35 7.45 22.79
N ALA A 308 10.59 7.09 23.14
CA ALA A 308 11.71 7.10 22.19
C ALA A 308 11.45 6.19 20.98
N TRP A 309 10.83 5.03 21.22
CA TRP A 309 10.42 4.08 20.18
C TRP A 309 9.26 4.61 19.31
N GLY A 310 8.30 5.31 19.90
CA GLY A 310 7.23 5.99 19.15
C GLY A 310 7.74 7.06 18.20
N VAL A 311 8.68 7.90 18.69
CA VAL A 311 9.37 8.91 17.87
C VAL A 311 10.21 8.24 16.78
N PHE A 312 10.98 7.22 17.15
CA PHE A 312 11.78 6.43 16.23
C PHE A 312 10.93 5.89 15.05
N ASN A 313 9.79 5.26 15.34
CA ASN A 313 8.89 4.76 14.31
C ASN A 313 8.25 5.85 13.47
N THR A 314 8.07 7.06 14.03
CA THR A 314 7.56 8.21 13.27
C THR A 314 8.54 8.64 12.19
N ILE A 315 9.83 8.71 12.51
CA ILE A 315 10.89 8.98 11.52
C ILE A 315 10.90 7.88 10.46
N ARG A 316 10.86 6.61 10.91
CA ARG A 316 10.94 5.45 10.04
C ARG A 316 9.78 5.37 9.04
N TRP A 317 8.55 5.34 9.53
CA TRP A 317 7.37 5.19 8.68
C TRP A 317 7.03 6.46 7.91
N GLY A 318 7.22 7.64 8.52
CA GLY A 318 6.82 8.91 7.93
C GLY A 318 7.80 9.44 6.87
N LEU A 319 9.09 9.15 7.02
CA LEU A 319 10.13 9.70 6.13
C LEU A 319 10.75 8.61 5.24
N ILE A 320 11.18 7.49 5.81
CA ILE A 320 12.00 6.49 5.10
C ILE A 320 11.15 5.49 4.32
N MET A 321 10.10 4.94 4.95
CA MET A 321 9.31 3.89 4.32
C MET A 321 8.44 4.38 3.17
N VAL A 322 8.10 5.66 3.11
CA VAL A 322 7.23 6.24 2.06
C VAL A 322 7.78 6.02 0.65
N PRO A 323 9.02 6.43 0.30
CA PRO A 323 9.58 6.19 -1.03
C PRO A 323 9.75 4.69 -1.31
N VAL A 324 10.14 3.91 -0.30
CA VAL A 324 10.32 2.45 -0.43
C VAL A 324 9.01 1.76 -0.79
N GLN A 325 7.94 2.04 -0.05
CA GLN A 325 6.61 1.45 -0.31
C GLN A 325 6.09 1.85 -1.69
N ALA A 326 6.35 3.09 -2.12
CA ALA A 326 5.98 3.51 -3.47
C ALA A 326 6.74 2.71 -4.54
N LEU A 327 8.04 2.48 -4.34
CA LEU A 327 8.89 1.68 -5.24
C LEU A 327 8.49 0.20 -5.24
N GLU A 328 8.14 -0.38 -4.09
CA GLU A 328 7.67 -1.77 -3.93
C GLU A 328 6.33 -1.99 -4.65
N GLN A 329 5.33 -1.14 -4.37
CA GLN A 329 4.02 -1.28 -5.02
C GLN A 329 4.11 -1.10 -6.54
N THR A 330 5.02 -0.24 -7.00
CA THR A 330 5.27 -0.05 -8.43
C THR A 330 5.98 -1.27 -9.02
N SER A 331 7.05 -1.79 -8.40
CA SER A 331 7.74 -2.98 -8.92
C SER A 331 6.81 -4.19 -8.98
N LEU A 332 6.03 -4.46 -7.92
CA LEU A 332 5.09 -5.58 -7.87
C LEU A 332 4.08 -5.55 -9.03
N ALA A 333 3.54 -4.38 -9.36
CA ALA A 333 2.60 -4.23 -10.46
C ALA A 333 3.24 -4.57 -11.83
N PHE A 334 4.43 -4.01 -12.12
CA PHE A 334 5.10 -4.24 -13.40
C PHE A 334 5.68 -5.65 -13.52
N VAL A 335 6.21 -6.21 -12.43
CA VAL A 335 6.65 -7.61 -12.36
C VAL A 335 5.47 -8.55 -12.60
N GLY A 336 4.32 -8.28 -11.96
CA GLY A 336 3.08 -9.04 -12.16
C GLY A 336 2.60 -9.02 -13.62
N HIS A 337 2.63 -7.85 -14.26
CA HIS A 337 2.29 -7.71 -15.68
C HIS A 337 3.25 -8.47 -16.61
N ALA A 338 4.56 -8.35 -16.38
CA ALA A 338 5.58 -9.05 -17.15
C ALA A 338 5.46 -10.57 -16.99
N TRP A 339 5.20 -11.04 -15.77
CA TRP A 339 4.94 -12.45 -15.47
C TRP A 339 3.70 -12.97 -16.19
N GLY A 340 2.59 -12.23 -16.14
CA GLY A 340 1.34 -12.60 -16.84
C GLY A 340 1.51 -12.68 -18.35
N ALA A 341 2.21 -11.72 -18.96
CA ALA A 341 2.53 -11.72 -20.39
C ALA A 341 3.36 -12.95 -20.78
N TRP A 342 4.36 -13.30 -19.97
CA TRP A 342 5.20 -14.48 -20.21
C TRP A 342 4.42 -15.80 -20.05
N ARG A 343 3.57 -15.93 -19.02
CA ARG A 343 2.72 -17.12 -18.82
C ARG A 343 1.76 -17.36 -19.99
N ARG A 344 1.25 -16.29 -20.61
CA ARG A 344 0.41 -16.40 -21.82
C ARG A 344 1.13 -17.09 -22.97
N VAL A 345 2.40 -16.76 -23.18
CA VAL A 345 3.20 -17.27 -24.30
C VAL A 345 3.50 -18.76 -24.14
N ILE A 346 3.67 -19.25 -22.91
CA ILE A 346 4.00 -20.66 -22.63
C ILE A 346 2.75 -21.56 -22.52
N GLY A 347 1.58 -20.96 -22.30
CA GLY A 347 0.34 -21.68 -22.05
C GLY A 347 0.10 -21.89 -20.55
N VAL A 348 -1.14 -21.62 -20.13
CA VAL A 348 -1.57 -21.63 -18.72
C VAL A 348 -1.57 -23.04 -18.13
N GLU A 349 -1.71 -24.06 -18.98
CA GLU A 349 -1.80 -25.47 -18.61
C GLU A 349 -0.45 -26.08 -18.18
N ASN A 350 0.67 -25.48 -18.60
CA ASN A 350 1.98 -25.97 -18.19
C ASN A 350 2.27 -25.49 -16.76
N LEU A 351 2.13 -26.39 -15.77
CA LEU A 351 2.29 -26.09 -14.34
C LEU A 351 3.76 -25.86 -13.92
N GLN A 352 4.74 -26.27 -14.73
CA GLN A 352 6.17 -26.12 -14.44
C GLN A 352 6.96 -25.58 -15.65
N PRO A 353 6.73 -24.31 -16.04
CA PRO A 353 7.47 -23.70 -17.15
C PRO A 353 8.94 -23.49 -16.77
N LYS A 354 9.88 -23.97 -17.59
CA LYS A 354 11.31 -23.69 -17.43
C LYS A 354 11.66 -22.35 -18.10
N ALA A 355 11.92 -21.32 -17.30
CA ALA A 355 12.31 -19.99 -17.79
C ALA A 355 13.82 -19.92 -18.07
N LYS A 356 14.20 -19.31 -19.21
CA LYS A 356 15.60 -18.92 -19.47
C LYS A 356 15.99 -17.75 -18.56
N LYS A 357 17.26 -17.68 -18.15
CA LYS A 357 17.79 -16.61 -17.27
C LYS A 357 17.52 -15.20 -17.81
N THR A 358 17.56 -15.01 -19.13
CA THR A 358 17.28 -13.72 -19.79
C THR A 358 15.83 -13.26 -19.60
N ILE A 359 14.88 -14.19 -19.57
CA ILE A 359 13.47 -13.89 -19.35
C ILE A 359 13.23 -13.54 -17.88
N ILE A 360 13.84 -14.29 -16.96
CA ILE A 360 13.76 -14.00 -15.53
C ILE A 360 14.28 -12.58 -15.27
N LEU A 361 15.42 -12.22 -15.86
CA LEU A 361 16.00 -10.87 -15.74
C LEU A 361 15.08 -9.79 -16.33
N ALA A 362 14.40 -10.06 -17.44
CA ALA A 362 13.45 -9.13 -18.03
C ALA A 362 12.22 -8.90 -17.12
N ILE A 363 11.74 -9.96 -16.46
CA ILE A 363 10.61 -9.89 -15.53
C ILE A 363 11.01 -9.16 -14.24
N THR A 364 12.22 -9.39 -13.70
CA THR A 364 12.68 -8.77 -12.45
C THR A 364 13.28 -7.37 -12.62
N ARG A 365 13.50 -6.91 -13.86
CA ARG A 365 14.09 -5.59 -14.14
C ARG A 365 13.43 -4.42 -13.38
N PRO A 366 12.08 -4.31 -13.28
CA PRO A 366 11.45 -3.23 -12.52
C PRO A 366 11.80 -3.27 -11.03
N ALA A 367 11.93 -4.46 -10.44
CA ALA A 367 12.31 -4.63 -9.03
C ALA A 367 13.77 -4.22 -8.79
N ILE A 368 14.69 -4.58 -9.70
CA ILE A 368 16.10 -4.17 -9.61
C ILE A 368 16.23 -2.64 -9.70
N ILE A 369 15.48 -2.00 -10.60
CA ILE A 369 15.46 -0.54 -10.71
C ILE A 369 14.92 0.09 -9.42
N SER A 370 13.78 -0.42 -8.90
CA SER A 370 13.22 0.02 -7.62
C SER A 370 14.24 -0.07 -6.49
N LEU A 371 14.95 -1.20 -6.39
CA LEU A 371 15.95 -1.46 -5.37
C LEU A 371 17.11 -0.46 -5.42
N VAL A 372 17.65 -0.22 -6.61
CA VAL A 372 18.76 0.73 -6.79
C VAL A 372 18.32 2.15 -6.41
N VAL A 373 17.13 2.57 -6.83
CA VAL A 373 16.58 3.89 -6.48
C VAL A 373 16.35 4.01 -4.97
N ALA A 374 15.81 2.97 -4.33
CA ALA A 374 15.59 2.94 -2.89
C ALA A 374 16.91 3.14 -2.13
N VAL A 375 17.96 2.37 -2.47
CA VAL A 375 19.28 2.48 -1.82
C VAL A 375 19.90 3.86 -2.00
N ILE A 376 19.80 4.45 -3.21
CA ILE A 376 20.35 5.78 -3.50
C ILE A 376 19.67 6.89 -2.68
N ILE A 377 18.38 6.75 -2.37
CA ILE A 377 17.62 7.75 -1.58
C ILE A 377 17.79 7.49 -0.08
N GLU A 378 17.68 6.24 0.33
CA GLU A 378 17.63 5.85 1.74
C GLU A 378 18.98 6.01 2.43
N VAL A 379 20.09 5.59 1.80
CA VAL A 379 21.42 5.65 2.43
C VAL A 379 21.79 7.09 2.80
N PRO A 380 21.69 8.10 1.90
CA PRO A 380 21.95 9.48 2.27
C PRO A 380 21.01 10.03 3.35
N MET A 381 19.72 9.69 3.30
CA MET A 381 18.75 10.12 4.32
C MET A 381 19.08 9.53 5.70
N CYS A 382 19.42 8.24 5.77
CA CYS A 382 19.83 7.56 6.99
C CYS A 382 21.09 8.19 7.58
N LEU A 383 22.09 8.48 6.74
CA LEU A 383 23.32 9.17 7.17
C LEU A 383 23.01 10.58 7.69
N PHE A 384 22.20 11.35 6.96
CA PHE A 384 21.80 12.68 7.38
C PHE A 384 21.08 12.68 8.75
N LEU A 385 20.14 11.75 8.94
CA LEU A 385 19.43 11.61 10.23
C LEU A 385 20.36 11.16 11.36
N THR A 386 21.33 10.29 11.06
CA THR A 386 22.30 9.78 12.06
C THR A 386 23.22 10.89 12.59
N TYR A 387 23.68 11.78 11.69
CA TYR A 387 24.62 12.84 12.05
C TYR A 387 23.93 14.12 12.52
N PHE A 388 22.80 14.49 11.93
CA PHE A 388 22.22 15.83 12.12
C PHE A 388 20.75 15.84 12.57
N GLY A 389 19.94 14.84 12.18
CA GLY A 389 18.47 14.98 12.24
C GLY A 389 17.77 14.29 13.42
N ALA A 390 18.18 13.09 13.82
CA ALA A 390 17.38 12.23 14.71
C ALA A 390 17.17 12.85 16.10
N ARG A 391 18.25 13.37 16.70
CA ARG A 391 18.21 14.00 18.04
C ARG A 391 17.37 15.28 18.10
N PRO A 392 17.61 16.31 17.27
CA PRO A 392 16.80 17.54 17.33
C PRO A 392 15.33 17.29 16.98
N PHE A 393 15.05 16.38 16.04
CA PHE A 393 13.67 15.98 15.73
C PHE A 393 12.99 15.29 16.91
N ALA A 394 13.70 14.39 17.59
CA ALA A 394 13.18 13.73 18.77
C ALA A 394 12.91 14.70 19.92
N ARG A 395 13.83 15.63 20.17
CA ARG A 395 13.65 16.70 21.18
C ARG A 395 12.44 17.57 20.87
N TYR A 396 12.21 17.89 19.59
CA TYR A 396 11.06 18.68 19.16
C TYR A 396 9.73 17.97 19.41
N LEU A 397 9.66 16.65 19.19
CA LEU A 397 8.44 15.86 19.38
C LEU A 397 8.17 15.49 20.83
N SER A 398 9.20 15.12 21.59
CA SER A 398 9.05 14.62 22.96
C SER A 398 9.09 15.71 24.02
N GLY A 399 9.68 16.87 23.72
CA GLY A 399 9.98 17.91 24.71
C GLY A 399 11.02 17.51 25.78
N SER A 400 11.63 16.33 25.66
CA SER A 400 12.55 15.76 26.66
C SER A 400 13.91 15.43 26.06
N ASP A 401 14.97 15.89 26.74
CA ASP A 401 16.36 15.61 26.37
C ASP A 401 16.73 14.13 26.54
N GLU A 402 16.21 13.47 27.59
CA GLU A 402 16.45 12.05 27.81
C GLU A 402 15.88 11.19 26.68
N VAL A 403 14.63 11.48 26.26
CA VAL A 403 13.99 10.78 25.14
C VAL A 403 14.77 11.04 23.85
N ALA A 404 15.24 12.26 23.63
CA ALA A 404 16.00 12.62 22.43
C ALA A 404 17.32 11.86 22.32
N ASP A 405 18.04 11.70 23.44
CA ASP A 405 19.30 10.97 23.49
C ASP A 405 19.09 9.46 23.28
N VAL A 406 18.03 8.88 23.87
CA VAL A 406 17.66 7.47 23.63
C VAL A 406 17.25 7.24 22.18
N THR A 407 16.43 8.11 21.57
CA THR A 407 16.06 7.98 20.15
C THR A 407 17.28 8.09 19.23
N ALA A 408 18.20 9.01 19.52
CA ALA A 408 19.43 9.15 18.74
C ALA A 408 20.34 7.93 18.87
N MET A 409 20.42 7.33 20.07
CA MET A 409 21.12 6.07 20.29
C MET A 409 20.47 4.95 19.47
N MET A 410 19.16 4.75 19.59
CA MET A 410 18.40 3.74 18.84
C MET A 410 18.64 3.86 17.32
N TRP A 411 18.64 5.09 16.80
CA TRP A 411 18.90 5.35 15.38
C TRP A 411 20.32 4.98 14.95
N ARG A 412 21.32 5.32 15.76
CA ARG A 412 22.75 5.00 15.48
C ARG A 412 23.04 3.51 15.56
N THR A 413 22.32 2.79 16.41
CA THR A 413 22.44 1.33 16.57
C THR A 413 21.59 0.54 15.59
N ILE A 414 20.93 1.20 14.61
CA ILE A 414 20.33 0.47 13.50
C ILE A 414 21.47 -0.20 12.73
N ASP A 415 21.57 -1.51 12.94
CA ASP A 415 22.46 -2.35 12.18
C ASP A 415 22.00 -2.45 10.72
N TRP A 416 22.99 -2.61 9.84
CA TRP A 416 22.88 -2.88 8.41
C TRP A 416 21.87 -3.98 8.02
N CYS A 417 21.46 -4.84 8.97
CA CYS A 417 20.34 -5.77 8.85
C CYS A 417 19.03 -5.09 8.38
N TYR A 418 18.81 -3.82 8.69
CA TYR A 418 17.65 -3.04 8.22
C TYR A 418 17.71 -2.81 6.70
N ILE A 419 18.86 -2.40 6.16
CA ILE A 419 19.09 -2.25 4.72
C ILE A 419 18.93 -3.61 4.01
N PHE A 420 19.38 -4.70 4.63
CA PHE A 420 19.20 -6.05 4.10
C PHE A 420 17.74 -6.52 4.09
N MET A 421 16.93 -6.22 5.12
CA MET A 421 15.49 -6.53 5.11
C MET A 421 14.74 -5.74 4.03
N LEU A 422 15.08 -4.46 3.86
CA LEU A 422 14.55 -3.61 2.79
C LEU A 422 14.90 -4.14 1.39
N CYS A 423 16.14 -4.59 1.20
CA CYS A 423 16.56 -5.29 -0.02
C CYS A 423 15.81 -6.60 -0.27
N LEU A 424 15.31 -7.27 0.77
CA LEU A 424 14.56 -8.53 0.65
C LEU A 424 13.08 -8.31 0.28
N GLN A 425 12.58 -7.09 0.51
CA GLN A 425 11.17 -6.74 0.35
C GLN A 425 10.85 -6.18 -1.05
N CYS A 426 11.87 -5.64 -1.76
CA CYS A 426 11.83 -5.28 -3.19
C CYS A 426 12.21 -6.48 -4.08
#